data_AF-A0AAD4MRA1-F1
#
_entry.id   AF-A0AAD4MRA1-F1
#
_cell.length_a   1.000
_cell.length_b   1.000
_cell.length_c   1.000
_cell.angle_alpha   90.00
_cell.angle_beta   90.00
_cell.angle_gamma   90.00
#
_symmetry.space_group_name_H-M   'P 1'
#
loop_
_entity.id
_entity.type
_entity.pdbx_description
1 polymer ?
#
loop_
_entity_poly.entity_id
_entity_poly.type
_entity_poly.pdbx_seq_one_letter_code
_entity_poly.pdbx_strand_id
1 'polypeptide(L)'
;MATTAQPPIDVNKVIPQGSLDRAEYWELIERAKEQRDARDFSGMAQSMRRVAELRNTAEGKSAGVTDLEDWNMTDEDRYMLAEAYINAIEKHLERSFKSHTERELKFARALSTELLRTIRDNLLSDKANSSVDRKFYQELMTRMIHYKCIATEDPNERERNEQRALKALIPLETYREYMGFVQMAKEFKKQGNHNEQISAMEKAAKCKDRIGFLLWPEDRELFA
;
A
#
# COMPACT_ATOMS: atom_id res chain seq x y z
N MET A 1 59.58 14.00 36.90
CA MET A 1 58.17 14.03 36.46
C MET A 1 58.05 13.04 35.32
N ALA A 2 57.27 11.96 35.49
CA ALA A 2 57.02 10.97 34.44
C ALA A 2 55.54 11.04 34.06
N THR A 3 55.33 11.20 32.76
CA THR A 3 54.10 11.46 32.02
C THR A 3 53.13 10.27 32.03
N THR A 4 51.88 10.55 32.37
CA THR A 4 50.72 9.67 32.21
C THR A 4 50.43 9.46 30.71
N ALA A 5 50.59 8.22 30.24
CA ALA A 5 50.07 7.79 28.94
C ALA A 5 48.53 7.73 29.02
N GLN A 6 47.84 8.58 28.27
CA GLN A 6 46.42 8.36 27.99
C GLN A 6 46.31 7.20 26.98
N PRO A 7 45.34 6.28 27.14
CA PRO A 7 45.10 5.25 26.14
C PRO A 7 44.69 5.90 24.82
N PRO A 8 45.16 5.38 23.66
CA PRO A 8 44.77 5.92 22.36
C PRO A 8 43.26 5.79 22.18
N ILE A 9 42.62 6.93 21.93
CA ILE A 9 41.24 6.98 21.46
C ILE A 9 41.22 6.24 20.12
N ASP A 10 40.50 5.13 20.06
CA ASP A 10 40.30 4.39 18.81
C ASP A 10 39.47 5.25 17.85
N VAL A 11 40.14 5.75 16.81
CA VAL A 11 39.62 6.68 15.81
C VAL A 11 38.64 5.97 14.85
N ASN A 12 38.39 4.66 15.01
CA ASN A 12 37.50 3.85 14.18
C ASN A 12 36.18 3.42 14.86
N LYS A 13 35.49 4.32 15.57
CA LYS A 13 34.03 4.20 15.78
C LYS A 13 33.30 5.51 15.47
N VAL A 14 33.66 6.15 14.37
CA VAL A 14 32.70 7.00 13.65
C VAL A 14 31.80 6.06 12.86
N ILE A 15 30.71 5.60 13.47
CA ILE A 15 29.62 4.97 12.71
C ILE A 15 29.14 6.05 11.74
N PRO A 16 29.26 5.87 10.41
CA PRO A 16 28.82 6.88 9.48
C PRO A 16 27.32 7.11 9.71
N GLN A 17 26.91 8.36 9.92
CA GLN A 17 25.50 8.76 9.89
C GLN A 17 24.95 8.41 8.50
N GLY A 18 24.38 7.21 8.38
CA GLY A 18 23.99 6.64 7.10
C GLY A 18 24.31 5.15 6.92
N SER A 19 24.99 4.49 7.86
CA SER A 19 25.01 3.03 7.91
C SER A 19 23.61 2.52 8.22
N LEU A 20 23.08 1.70 7.32
CA LEU A 20 21.87 0.92 7.55
C LEU A 20 22.00 0.14 8.87
N ASP A 21 21.08 0.35 9.80
CA ASP A 21 21.12 -0.36 11.08
C ASP A 21 20.43 -1.73 10.94
N ARG A 22 21.23 -2.72 10.53
CA ARG A 22 20.78 -4.11 10.42
C ARG A 22 20.32 -4.67 11.78
N ALA A 23 20.87 -4.16 12.88
CA ALA A 23 20.42 -4.55 14.21
C ALA A 23 19.02 -3.97 14.49
N GLU A 24 18.77 -2.72 14.09
CA GLU A 24 17.43 -2.10 14.17
C GLU A 24 16.39 -2.92 13.38
N TYR A 25 16.71 -3.36 12.15
CA TYR A 25 15.79 -4.18 11.35
C TYR A 25 15.34 -5.43 12.10
N TRP A 26 16.29 -6.23 12.61
CA TRP A 26 15.96 -7.48 13.30
C TRP A 26 15.27 -7.25 14.63
N GLU A 27 15.66 -6.21 15.37
CA GLU A 27 14.98 -5.83 16.60
C GLU A 27 13.50 -5.49 16.33
N LEU A 28 13.21 -4.78 15.24
CA LEU A 28 11.84 -4.44 14.87
C LEU A 28 11.02 -5.65 14.45
N ILE A 29 11.62 -6.61 13.74
CA ILE A 29 10.95 -7.87 13.36
C ILE A 29 10.60 -8.69 14.60
N GLU A 30 11.55 -8.87 15.53
CA GLU A 30 11.29 -9.62 16.76
C GLU A 30 10.25 -8.91 17.64
N ARG A 31 10.34 -7.58 17.77
CA ARG A 31 9.32 -6.78 18.46
C ARG A 31 7.95 -6.92 17.81
N ALA A 32 7.88 -6.95 16.48
CA ALA A 32 6.62 -7.15 15.77
C ALA A 32 6.01 -8.54 16.01
N LYS A 33 6.84 -9.58 16.15
CA LYS A 33 6.37 -10.93 16.55
C LYS A 33 5.83 -10.94 17.97
N GLU A 34 6.53 -10.33 18.92
CA GLU A 34 6.03 -10.18 20.30
C GLU A 34 4.71 -9.41 20.36
N GLN A 35 4.58 -8.34 19.57
CA GLN A 35 3.34 -7.55 19.46
C GLN A 35 2.21 -8.34 18.80
N ARG A 36 2.52 -9.18 17.82
CA ARG A 36 1.56 -10.10 17.19
C ARG A 36 1.00 -11.08 18.22
N ASP A 37 1.86 -11.69 19.02
CA ASP A 37 1.46 -12.63 20.08
C ASP A 37 0.62 -11.94 21.16
N ALA A 38 0.98 -10.70 21.51
CA ALA A 38 0.22 -9.86 22.43
C ALA A 38 -1.08 -9.27 21.84
N ARG A 39 -1.34 -9.47 20.53
CA ARG A 39 -2.43 -8.83 19.77
C ARG A 39 -2.41 -7.29 19.83
N ASP A 40 -1.23 -6.71 20.03
CA ASP A 40 -0.99 -5.27 19.91
C ASP A 40 -0.71 -4.89 18.46
N PHE A 41 -1.75 -4.97 17.62
CA PHE A 41 -1.63 -4.71 16.20
C PHE A 41 -1.27 -3.25 15.86
N SER A 42 -1.59 -2.30 16.76
CA SER A 42 -1.19 -0.90 16.59
C SER A 42 0.31 -0.72 16.81
N GLY A 43 0.87 -1.36 17.84
CA GLY A 43 2.32 -1.41 18.05
C GLY A 43 3.03 -2.16 16.91
N MET A 44 2.47 -3.31 16.49
CA MET A 44 2.98 -4.11 15.38
C MET A 44 3.04 -3.30 14.08
N ALA A 45 2.01 -2.50 13.79
CA ALA A 45 1.98 -1.67 12.58
C ALA A 45 3.08 -0.60 12.59
N GLN A 46 3.39 -0.01 13.75
CA GLN A 46 4.48 0.95 13.89
C GLN A 46 5.85 0.29 13.66
N SER A 47 6.09 -0.88 14.26
CA SER A 47 7.32 -1.64 14.07
C SER A 47 7.52 -2.02 12.59
N MET A 48 6.47 -2.56 11.95
CA MET A 48 6.53 -2.98 10.55
C MET A 48 6.60 -1.81 9.56
N ARG A 49 6.04 -0.63 9.89
CA ARG A 49 6.25 0.59 9.11
C ARG A 49 7.72 0.98 9.10
N ARG A 50 8.36 0.94 10.26
CA ARG A 50 9.78 1.28 10.39
C ARG A 50 10.67 0.32 9.60
N VAL A 51 10.35 -0.98 9.62
CA VAL A 51 10.99 -2.00 8.76
C VAL A 51 10.91 -1.60 7.28
N ALA A 52 9.74 -1.19 6.80
CA ALA A 52 9.55 -0.74 5.41
C ALA A 52 10.35 0.55 5.09
N GLU A 53 10.42 1.51 6.00
CA GLU A 53 11.22 2.75 5.83
C GLU A 53 12.73 2.46 5.75
N LEU A 54 13.23 1.52 6.57
CA LEU A 54 14.63 1.11 6.57
C LEU A 54 15.03 0.49 5.22
N ARG A 55 14.15 -0.31 4.61
CA ARG A 55 14.35 -0.86 3.26
C ARG A 55 14.58 0.25 2.22
N ASN A 56 13.70 1.25 2.15
CA ASN A 56 13.82 2.32 1.15
C ASN A 56 15.09 3.14 1.33
N THR A 57 15.50 3.38 2.57
CA THR A 57 16.76 4.08 2.88
C THR A 57 17.98 3.29 2.39
N ALA A 58 17.87 1.95 2.34
CA ALA A 58 18.88 1.07 1.76
C ALA A 58 18.93 1.19 0.25
N GLU A 59 17.79 1.15 -0.43
CA GLU A 59 17.71 1.28 -1.89
C GLU A 59 18.22 2.66 -2.37
N GLY A 60 17.85 3.74 -1.68
CA GLY A 60 18.19 5.12 -2.07
C GLY A 60 19.68 5.49 -1.93
N LYS A 61 20.45 4.76 -1.12
CA LYS A 61 21.90 4.99 -0.93
C LYS A 61 22.78 3.99 -1.69
N SER A 62 22.18 2.98 -2.30
CA SER A 62 22.87 1.84 -2.91
C SER A 62 22.94 1.94 -4.44
N ALA A 63 23.18 3.13 -5.01
CA ALA A 63 23.34 3.33 -6.46
C ALA A 63 24.60 2.64 -7.06
N GLY A 64 25.21 1.70 -6.35
CA GLY A 64 26.36 0.91 -6.78
C GLY A 64 26.64 -0.34 -5.94
N VAL A 65 25.68 -0.82 -5.13
CA VAL A 65 25.82 -2.06 -4.35
C VAL A 65 25.00 -3.16 -5.01
N THR A 66 25.68 -4.18 -5.50
CA THR A 66 25.11 -5.31 -6.26
C THR A 66 24.34 -6.33 -5.41
N ASP A 67 24.41 -6.27 -4.07
CA ASP A 67 23.72 -7.18 -3.13
C ASP A 67 22.39 -6.61 -2.59
N LEU A 68 21.58 -5.99 -3.46
CA LEU A 68 20.26 -5.48 -3.09
C LEU A 68 19.18 -6.58 -2.98
N GLU A 69 19.42 -7.78 -3.53
CA GLU A 69 18.48 -8.91 -3.47
C GLU A 69 18.26 -9.44 -2.03
N ASP A 70 19.23 -9.24 -1.14
CA ASP A 70 19.18 -9.68 0.27
C ASP A 70 18.31 -8.79 1.20
N TRP A 71 17.75 -7.70 0.68
CA TRP A 71 17.03 -6.69 1.47
C TRP A 71 15.55 -6.54 1.11
N ASN A 72 15.02 -7.41 0.26
CA ASN A 72 13.58 -7.49 0.05
C ASN A 72 12.90 -8.02 1.32
N MET A 73 11.80 -7.37 1.71
CA MET A 73 10.93 -7.94 2.75
C MET A 73 10.58 -9.38 2.36
N THR A 74 10.81 -10.30 3.29
CA THR A 74 10.42 -11.69 3.09
C THR A 74 8.90 -11.80 2.94
N ASP A 75 8.41 -12.94 2.45
CA ASP A 75 6.97 -13.20 2.45
C ASP A 75 6.38 -13.02 3.85
N GLU A 76 7.05 -13.55 4.87
CA GLU A 76 6.63 -13.43 6.27
C GLU A 76 6.51 -11.96 6.71
N ASP A 77 7.53 -11.14 6.44
CA ASP A 77 7.51 -9.71 6.81
C ASP A 77 6.36 -8.97 6.10
N ARG A 78 6.10 -9.29 4.83
CA ARG A 78 5.00 -8.68 4.06
C ARG A 78 3.65 -9.04 4.64
N TYR A 79 3.45 -10.31 5.00
CA TYR A 79 2.23 -10.76 5.64
C TYR A 79 2.07 -10.16 7.04
N MET A 80 3.14 -10.03 7.82
CA MET A 80 3.11 -9.36 9.12
C MET A 80 2.73 -7.88 9.01
N LEU A 81 3.27 -7.15 8.03
CA LEU A 81 2.88 -5.77 7.76
C LEU A 81 1.37 -5.68 7.44
N ALA A 82 0.89 -6.55 6.54
CA ALA A 82 -0.51 -6.58 6.16
C ALA A 82 -1.42 -6.91 7.37
N GLU A 83 -1.09 -7.96 8.11
CA GLU A 83 -1.81 -8.40 9.30
C GLU A 83 -1.92 -7.30 10.36
N ALA A 84 -0.80 -6.61 10.64
CA ALA A 84 -0.75 -5.55 11.62
C ALA A 84 -1.74 -4.41 11.29
N TYR A 85 -1.68 -3.89 10.06
CA TYR A 85 -2.54 -2.79 9.65
C TYR A 85 -4.00 -3.21 9.51
N ILE A 86 -4.27 -4.38 8.92
CA ILE A 86 -5.64 -4.89 8.76
C ILE A 86 -6.32 -5.03 10.12
N ASN A 87 -5.69 -5.73 11.07
CA ASN A 87 -6.29 -5.94 12.38
C ASN A 87 -6.43 -4.64 13.19
N ALA A 88 -5.46 -3.72 13.08
CA ALA A 88 -5.56 -2.42 13.73
C ALA A 88 -6.74 -1.59 13.18
N ILE A 89 -6.91 -1.56 11.85
CA ILE A 89 -8.00 -0.84 11.18
C ILE A 89 -9.36 -1.46 11.50
N GLU A 90 -9.49 -2.78 11.36
CA GLU A 90 -10.75 -3.50 11.62
C GLU A 90 -11.20 -3.32 13.06
N LYS A 91 -10.28 -3.32 14.02
CA LYS A 91 -10.57 -3.03 15.44
C LYS A 91 -11.15 -1.63 15.64
N HIS A 92 -10.63 -0.62 14.95
CA HIS A 92 -11.18 0.74 15.01
C HIS A 92 -12.55 0.84 14.32
N LEU A 93 -12.72 0.21 13.15
CA LEU A 93 -14.01 0.16 12.46
C LEU A 93 -15.09 -0.52 13.33
N GLU A 94 -14.76 -1.67 13.93
CA GLU A 94 -15.67 -2.38 14.83
C GLU A 94 -16.08 -1.53 16.03
N ARG A 95 -15.12 -0.84 16.66
CA ARG A 95 -15.39 0.09 17.76
C ARG A 95 -16.25 1.25 17.32
N SER A 96 -16.02 1.80 16.13
CA SER A 96 -16.87 2.85 15.57
C SER A 96 -18.30 2.37 15.41
N PHE A 97 -18.52 1.19 14.83
CA PHE A 97 -19.87 0.65 14.65
C PHE A 97 -20.60 0.40 15.97
N LYS A 98 -19.87 0.00 17.03
CA LYS A 98 -20.43 -0.24 18.37
C LYS A 98 -20.70 1.04 19.15
N SER A 99 -19.85 2.06 19.00
CA SER A 99 -19.87 3.27 19.84
C SER A 99 -20.40 4.51 19.14
N HIS A 100 -20.62 4.45 17.82
CA HIS A 100 -20.96 5.57 16.95
C HIS A 100 -20.01 6.77 17.12
N THR A 101 -18.72 6.50 17.29
CA THR A 101 -17.71 7.55 17.52
C THR A 101 -16.91 7.86 16.26
N GLU A 102 -16.99 9.12 15.81
CA GLU A 102 -16.19 9.67 14.70
C GLU A 102 -14.68 9.52 14.96
N ARG A 103 -14.27 9.48 16.24
CA ARG A 103 -12.88 9.32 16.65
C ARG A 103 -12.27 8.02 16.13
N GLU A 104 -13.01 6.91 16.19
CA GLU A 104 -12.51 5.60 15.73
C GLU A 104 -12.42 5.56 14.19
N LEU A 105 -13.35 6.19 13.48
CA LEU A 105 -13.25 6.36 12.01
C LEU A 105 -12.02 7.19 11.62
N LYS A 106 -11.71 8.26 12.38
CA LYS A 106 -10.49 9.05 12.15
C LYS A 106 -9.22 8.20 12.29
N PHE A 107 -9.16 7.30 13.27
CA PHE A 107 -8.02 6.38 13.42
C PHE A 107 -7.94 5.35 12.28
N ALA A 108 -9.06 4.72 11.91
CA ALA A 108 -9.10 3.80 10.78
C ALA A 108 -8.65 4.47 9.47
N ARG A 109 -9.08 5.72 9.22
CA ARG A 109 -8.69 6.52 8.06
C ARG A 109 -7.20 6.88 8.08
N ALA A 110 -6.67 7.26 9.25
CA ALA A 110 -5.26 7.59 9.42
C ALA A 110 -4.37 6.37 9.14
N LEU A 111 -4.67 5.21 9.72
CA LEU A 111 -3.93 3.96 9.51
C LEU A 111 -3.99 3.50 8.04
N SER A 112 -5.18 3.58 7.42
CA SER A 112 -5.33 3.25 5.99
C SER A 112 -4.48 4.17 5.10
N THR A 113 -4.46 5.48 5.40
CA THR A 113 -3.68 6.47 4.65
C THR A 113 -2.18 6.28 4.88
N GLU A 114 -1.78 5.93 6.10
CA GLU A 114 -0.40 5.64 6.45
C GLU A 114 0.14 4.45 5.67
N LEU A 115 -0.55 3.30 5.68
CA LEU A 115 -0.09 2.12 4.94
C LEU A 115 -0.04 2.38 3.42
N LEU A 116 -1.03 3.09 2.87
CA LEU A 116 -1.01 3.49 1.46
C LEU A 116 0.22 4.30 1.09
N ARG A 117 0.65 5.19 2.00
CA ARG A 117 1.87 5.97 1.82
C ARG A 117 3.11 5.10 1.96
N THR A 118 3.17 4.25 2.98
CA THR A 118 4.29 3.32 3.20
C THR A 118 4.51 2.42 1.98
N ILE A 119 3.43 1.84 1.43
CA ILE A 119 3.53 0.99 0.25
C ILE A 119 4.06 1.78 -0.95
N ARG A 120 3.51 2.97 -1.20
CA ARG A 120 3.90 3.79 -2.36
C ARG A 120 5.33 4.30 -2.26
N ASP A 121 5.70 4.86 -1.10
CA ASP A 121 6.94 5.60 -0.95
C ASP A 121 8.12 4.64 -0.71
N ASN A 122 7.88 3.48 -0.09
CA ASN A 122 8.94 2.60 0.39
C ASN A 122 8.92 1.17 -0.18
N LEU A 123 7.77 0.68 -0.65
CA LEU A 123 7.65 -0.72 -1.04
C LEU A 123 7.45 -0.95 -2.55
N LEU A 124 6.91 0.01 -3.28
CA LEU A 124 6.77 -0.03 -4.73
C LEU A 124 7.91 0.75 -5.40
N SER A 125 9.07 0.12 -5.57
CA SER A 125 10.13 0.63 -6.45
C SER A 125 10.13 -0.11 -7.79
N ASP A 126 10.40 0.61 -8.88
CA ASP A 126 10.46 0.05 -10.24
C ASP A 126 11.57 -1.01 -10.39
N LYS A 127 12.54 -1.04 -9.46
CA LYS A 127 13.77 -1.83 -9.54
C LYS A 127 13.83 -3.06 -8.62
N ALA A 128 13.02 -3.15 -7.56
CA ALA A 128 13.24 -4.14 -6.50
C ALA A 128 12.15 -5.21 -6.33
N ASN A 129 10.99 -5.08 -6.98
CA ASN A 129 9.87 -6.00 -6.75
C ASN A 129 9.68 -7.03 -7.87
N SER A 130 9.56 -8.30 -7.48
CA SER A 130 9.05 -9.37 -8.35
C SER A 130 7.62 -9.05 -8.79
N SER A 131 7.15 -9.65 -9.89
CA SER A 131 5.76 -9.50 -10.33
C SER A 131 4.74 -9.93 -9.26
N VAL A 132 5.12 -10.89 -8.40
CA VAL A 132 4.31 -11.40 -7.29
C VAL A 132 4.18 -10.34 -6.20
N ASP A 133 5.28 -9.68 -5.81
CA ASP A 133 5.29 -8.67 -4.77
C ASP A 133 4.48 -7.44 -5.18
N ARG A 134 4.61 -7.02 -6.45
CA ARG A 134 3.80 -5.92 -7.01
C ARG A 134 2.32 -6.23 -6.90
N LYS A 135 1.91 -7.45 -7.25
CA LYS A 135 0.52 -7.87 -7.18
C LYS A 135 0.02 -7.86 -5.73
N PHE A 136 0.79 -8.42 -4.79
CA PHE A 136 0.45 -8.40 -3.37
C PHE A 136 0.24 -6.98 -2.84
N TYR A 137 1.17 -6.07 -3.11
CA TYR A 137 1.06 -4.68 -2.64
C TYR A 137 -0.10 -3.94 -3.30
N GLN A 138 -0.41 -4.20 -4.57
CA GLN A 138 -1.59 -3.63 -5.24
C GLN A 138 -2.90 -4.11 -4.61
N GLU A 139 -3.01 -5.40 -4.27
CA GLU A 139 -4.15 -5.98 -3.55
C GLU A 139 -4.28 -5.39 -2.13
N LEU A 140 -3.17 -5.21 -1.43
CA LEU A 140 -3.16 -4.59 -0.10
C LEU A 140 -3.55 -3.11 -0.15
N MET A 141 -3.02 -2.34 -1.11
CA MET A 141 -3.41 -0.94 -1.32
C MET A 141 -4.90 -0.80 -1.60
N THR A 142 -5.44 -1.66 -2.44
CA THR A 142 -6.87 -1.76 -2.71
C THR A 142 -7.68 -1.87 -1.42
N ARG A 143 -7.31 -2.83 -0.55
CA ARG A 143 -7.99 -3.07 0.72
C ARG A 143 -7.94 -1.85 1.63
N MET A 144 -6.80 -1.15 1.67
CA MET A 144 -6.65 0.08 2.45
C MET A 144 -7.49 1.24 1.91
N ILE A 145 -7.64 1.38 0.59
CA ILE A 145 -8.53 2.41 0.04
C ILE A 145 -9.97 2.10 0.42
N HIS A 146 -10.39 0.83 0.39
CA HIS A 146 -11.72 0.42 0.81
C HIS A 146 -12.00 0.76 2.28
N TYR A 147 -11.10 0.42 3.21
CA TYR A 147 -11.25 0.84 4.61
C TYR A 147 -11.29 2.36 4.78
N LYS A 148 -10.51 3.08 3.98
CA LYS A 148 -10.56 4.55 3.95
C LYS A 148 -11.95 5.05 3.52
N CYS A 149 -12.58 4.42 2.53
CA CYS A 149 -13.96 4.73 2.11
C CYS A 149 -14.97 4.48 3.23
N ILE A 150 -14.93 3.31 3.88
CA ILE A 150 -15.78 3.00 5.04
C ILE A 150 -15.60 4.05 6.14
N ALA A 151 -14.36 4.46 6.38
CA ALA A 151 -14.02 5.45 7.39
C ALA A 151 -14.32 6.91 6.98
N THR A 152 -14.92 7.15 5.80
CA THR A 152 -15.23 8.47 5.27
C THR A 152 -16.73 8.75 5.33
N GLU A 153 -17.11 9.76 6.12
CA GLU A 153 -18.52 10.16 6.30
C GLU A 153 -19.02 11.11 5.21
N ASP A 154 -18.18 12.01 4.67
CA ASP A 154 -18.57 12.92 3.59
C ASP A 154 -18.86 12.11 2.31
N PRO A 155 -20.10 12.10 1.79
CA PRO A 155 -20.47 11.35 0.59
C PRO A 155 -19.61 11.70 -0.63
N ASN A 156 -19.19 12.96 -0.77
CA ASN A 156 -18.35 13.39 -1.89
C ASN A 156 -16.89 12.97 -1.72
N GLU A 157 -16.38 12.91 -0.49
CA GLU A 157 -15.06 12.35 -0.19
C GLU A 157 -15.07 10.82 -0.34
N ARG A 158 -16.16 10.17 0.06
CA ARG A 158 -16.40 8.74 -0.08
C ARG A 158 -16.46 8.34 -1.55
N GLU A 159 -17.27 9.00 -2.36
CA GLU A 159 -17.36 8.75 -3.81
C GLU A 159 -15.99 8.92 -4.49
N ARG A 160 -15.24 9.97 -4.13
CA ARG A 160 -13.87 10.16 -4.64
C ARG A 160 -12.92 9.05 -4.21
N ASN A 161 -13.00 8.58 -2.97
CA ASN A 161 -12.18 7.48 -2.47
C ASN A 161 -12.58 6.16 -3.14
N GLU A 162 -13.87 5.89 -3.36
CA GLU A 162 -14.39 4.73 -4.07
C GLU A 162 -13.93 4.72 -5.52
N GLN A 163 -14.02 5.86 -6.24
CA GLN A 163 -13.47 5.99 -7.59
C GLN A 163 -11.94 5.76 -7.64
N ARG A 164 -11.21 6.15 -6.59
CA ARG A 164 -9.76 5.89 -6.48
C ARG A 164 -9.46 4.43 -6.16
N ALA A 165 -10.27 3.79 -5.32
CA ALA A 165 -10.19 2.36 -5.01
C ALA A 165 -10.40 1.55 -6.29
N LEU A 166 -11.45 1.91 -7.02
CA LEU A 166 -11.83 1.30 -8.27
C LEU A 166 -10.74 1.45 -9.34
N LYS A 167 -10.13 2.64 -9.48
CA LYS A 167 -8.97 2.85 -10.38
C LYS A 167 -7.71 2.10 -9.96
N ALA A 168 -7.55 1.76 -8.67
CA ALA A 168 -6.41 1.00 -8.16
C ALA A 168 -6.64 -0.53 -8.28
N LEU A 169 -7.89 -0.98 -8.16
CA LEU A 169 -8.38 -2.34 -8.33
C LEU A 169 -8.30 -2.83 -9.78
N ILE A 170 -8.56 -1.93 -10.72
CA ILE A 170 -8.54 -2.22 -12.13
C ILE A 170 -7.11 -2.01 -12.63
N PRO A 171 -6.45 -3.02 -13.23
CA PRO A 171 -5.18 -2.80 -13.91
C PRO A 171 -5.30 -1.57 -14.80
N LEU A 172 -4.40 -0.60 -14.65
CA LEU A 172 -4.52 0.72 -15.28
C LEU A 172 -4.73 0.61 -16.80
N GLU A 173 -4.17 -0.44 -17.41
CA GLU A 173 -4.35 -0.85 -18.79
C GLU A 173 -5.81 -1.21 -19.11
N THR A 174 -6.45 -2.07 -18.32
CA THR A 174 -7.87 -2.46 -18.45
C THR A 174 -8.81 -1.26 -18.31
N TYR A 175 -8.51 -0.33 -17.39
CA TYR A 175 -9.31 0.89 -17.22
C TYR A 175 -9.12 1.85 -18.40
N ARG A 176 -7.89 2.02 -18.88
CA ARG A 176 -7.58 2.82 -20.09
C ARG A 176 -8.26 2.23 -21.32
N GLU A 177 -8.28 0.91 -21.46
CA GLU A 177 -8.99 0.19 -22.52
C GLU A 177 -10.48 0.51 -22.50
N TYR A 178 -11.13 0.36 -21.34
CA TYR A 178 -12.55 0.69 -21.16
C TYR A 178 -12.86 2.15 -21.54
N MET A 179 -12.10 3.10 -20.99
CA MET A 179 -12.29 4.53 -21.28
C MET A 179 -12.06 4.84 -22.77
N GLY A 180 -11.09 4.18 -23.40
CA GLY A 180 -10.83 4.28 -24.84
C GLY A 180 -12.03 3.86 -25.68
N PHE A 181 -12.64 2.70 -25.38
CA PHE A 181 -13.84 2.24 -26.09
C PHE A 181 -15.05 3.15 -25.87
N VAL A 182 -15.24 3.66 -24.65
CA VAL A 182 -16.33 4.61 -24.35
C VAL A 182 -16.14 5.92 -25.12
N GLN A 183 -14.92 6.45 -25.20
CA GLN A 183 -14.63 7.67 -25.95
C GLN A 183 -14.83 7.47 -27.45
N MET A 184 -14.37 6.33 -27.98
CA MET A 184 -14.55 5.93 -29.37
C MET A 184 -16.05 5.80 -29.73
N ALA A 185 -16.87 5.20 -28.85
CA ALA A 185 -18.32 5.13 -29.04
C ALA A 185 -18.97 6.53 -29.09
N LYS A 186 -18.52 7.47 -28.24
CA LYS A 186 -19.01 8.87 -28.28
C LYS A 186 -18.64 9.57 -29.58
N GLU A 187 -17.46 9.31 -30.13
CA GLU A 187 -17.02 9.86 -31.41
C GLU A 187 -17.83 9.29 -32.57
N PHE A 188 -18.06 7.98 -32.62
CA PHE A 188 -18.90 7.36 -33.64
C PHE A 188 -20.36 7.85 -33.59
N LYS A 189 -20.90 8.08 -32.38
CA LYS A 189 -22.22 8.70 -32.21
C LYS A 189 -22.29 10.10 -32.83
N LYS A 190 -21.26 10.93 -32.63
CA LYS A 190 -21.19 12.28 -33.22
C LYS A 190 -21.10 12.24 -34.74
N GLN A 191 -20.48 11.20 -35.29
CA GLN A 191 -20.33 10.99 -36.74
C GLN A 191 -21.54 10.31 -37.39
N GLY A 192 -22.57 9.92 -36.62
CA GLY A 192 -23.72 9.16 -37.12
C GLY A 192 -23.39 7.71 -37.50
N ASN A 193 -22.24 7.18 -37.08
CA ASN A 193 -21.81 5.82 -37.39
C ASN A 193 -22.32 4.83 -36.32
N HIS A 194 -23.57 4.40 -36.47
CA HIS A 194 -24.25 3.58 -35.48
C HIS A 194 -23.64 2.18 -35.29
N ASN A 195 -23.16 1.55 -36.35
CA ASN A 195 -22.60 0.20 -36.27
C ASN A 195 -21.27 0.19 -35.48
N GLU A 196 -20.39 1.14 -35.77
CA GLU A 196 -19.12 1.27 -35.04
C GLU A 196 -19.34 1.72 -33.59
N GLN A 197 -20.35 2.57 -33.35
CA GLN A 197 -20.78 2.92 -32.00
C GLN A 197 -21.19 1.67 -31.20
N ILE A 198 -22.01 0.78 -31.78
CA ILE A 198 -22.45 -0.46 -31.13
C ILE A 198 -21.26 -1.36 -30.84
N SER A 199 -20.37 -1.57 -31.82
CA SER A 199 -19.18 -2.41 -31.64
C SER A 199 -18.25 -1.88 -30.54
N ALA A 200 -18.03 -0.56 -30.48
CA ALA A 200 -17.24 0.06 -29.41
C ALA A 200 -17.92 -0.10 -28.03
N MET A 201 -19.24 0.02 -27.96
CA MET A 201 -19.99 -0.20 -26.72
C MET A 201 -19.96 -1.66 -26.27
N GLU A 202 -20.01 -2.63 -27.17
CA GLU A 202 -19.86 -4.06 -26.84
C GLU A 202 -18.46 -4.38 -26.30
N LYS A 203 -17.41 -3.78 -26.89
CA LYS A 203 -16.03 -3.89 -26.37
C LYS A 203 -15.90 -3.25 -24.99
N ALA A 204 -16.50 -2.07 -24.80
CA ALA A 204 -16.57 -1.42 -23.49
C ALA A 204 -17.30 -2.29 -22.46
N ALA A 205 -18.41 -2.93 -22.84
CA ALA A 205 -19.16 -3.83 -21.96
C ALA A 205 -18.32 -5.05 -21.56
N LYS A 206 -17.60 -5.69 -22.50
CA LYS A 206 -16.68 -6.79 -22.17
C LYS A 206 -15.55 -6.36 -21.23
N CYS A 207 -14.99 -5.16 -21.41
CA CYS A 207 -14.01 -4.60 -20.47
C CYS A 207 -14.65 -4.30 -19.11
N LYS A 208 -15.88 -3.78 -19.09
CA LYS A 208 -16.68 -3.54 -17.88
C LYS A 208 -16.94 -4.85 -17.13
N ASP A 209 -17.28 -5.93 -17.81
CA ASP A 209 -17.51 -7.25 -17.19
C ASP A 209 -16.23 -7.83 -16.58
N ARG A 210 -15.09 -7.67 -17.27
CA ARG A 210 -13.76 -8.04 -16.73
C ARG A 210 -13.42 -7.22 -15.49
N ILE A 211 -13.75 -5.92 -15.51
CA ILE A 211 -13.59 -5.04 -14.35
C ILE A 211 -14.51 -5.51 -13.20
N GLY A 212 -15.79 -5.74 -13.48
CA GLY A 212 -16.78 -6.20 -12.50
C GLY A 212 -16.39 -7.53 -11.85
N PHE A 213 -15.75 -8.43 -12.59
CA PHE A 213 -15.19 -9.67 -12.03
C PHE A 213 -14.06 -9.42 -11.02
N LEU A 214 -13.22 -8.41 -11.27
CA LEU A 214 -12.13 -8.00 -10.38
C LEU A 214 -12.60 -7.23 -9.15
N LEU A 215 -13.86 -6.80 -9.13
CA LEU A 215 -14.51 -6.14 -8.00
C LEU A 215 -15.23 -7.18 -7.11
N TRP A 216 -15.25 -6.91 -5.81
CA TRP A 216 -16.08 -7.66 -4.86
C TRP A 216 -17.56 -7.51 -5.23
N PRO A 217 -18.42 -8.52 -4.95
CA PRO A 217 -19.83 -8.51 -5.36
C PRO A 217 -20.60 -7.23 -4.97
N GLU A 218 -20.27 -6.67 -3.81
CA GLU A 218 -20.87 -5.46 -3.22
C GLU A 218 -20.46 -4.18 -3.99
N ASP A 219 -19.25 -4.16 -4.56
CA ASP A 219 -18.73 -3.04 -5.35
C ASP A 219 -19.13 -3.11 -6.83
N ARG A 220 -19.71 -4.23 -7.28
CA ARG A 220 -20.18 -4.40 -8.67
C ARG A 220 -21.36 -3.50 -8.97
N GLU A 221 -22.25 -3.28 -8.01
CA GLU A 221 -23.40 -2.37 -8.18
C GLU A 221 -22.97 -0.90 -8.22
N LEU A 222 -21.94 -0.51 -7.46
CA LEU A 222 -21.36 0.84 -7.48
C LEU A 222 -20.64 1.16 -8.80
N PHE A 223 -20.06 0.14 -9.45
CA PHE A 223 -19.41 0.27 -10.75
C PHE A 223 -20.36 0.16 -11.94
N ALA A 224 -21.45 -0.59 -11.79
CA ALA A 224 -22.45 -0.81 -12.83
C ALA A 224 -23.15 0.49 -13.23
#